data_AF-A0A832JM40-F1
#
_entry.id   AF-A0A832JM40-F1
#
_cell.length_a   1.000
_cell.length_b   1.000
_cell.length_c   1.000
_cell.angle_alpha   90.00
_cell.angle_beta   90.00
_cell.angle_gamma   90.00
#
_symmetry.space_group_name_H-M   'P 1'
#
loop_
_entity.id
_entity.type
_entity.pdbx_description
1 polymer ?
#
loop_
_entity_poly.entity_id
_entity_poly.type
_entity_poly.pdbx_seq_one_letter_code
_entity_poly.pdbx_strand_id
1 'polypeptide(L)'
;MWDVNRALKVGANVYHVYIACVLAKLRELGMLKFGIIKEAAEATGRSVAQYVAAQGLSFGSVEEALEVLNAAFGFSDEIRLRAREDGVIEVMFHKNTCKICPRNVGGLELPGPACPNVGFVKGYLEGLGLVKLKEKFDVLNGEPPVKQQDGYCVISYQVLERGAGLEKAPIQILTPSAKAAPVKPTLS
;
A
#
# COMPACT_ATOMS: atom_id res chain seq x y z
N MET A 1 8.00 -21.49 0.02
CA MET A 1 7.69 -22.29 1.23
C MET A 1 7.60 -21.32 2.40
N TRP A 2 6.64 -21.50 3.31
CA TRP A 2 6.49 -20.59 4.46
C TRP A 2 7.73 -20.65 5.38
N ASP A 3 8.18 -19.47 5.84
CA ASP A 3 9.31 -19.29 6.73
C ASP A 3 8.98 -18.20 7.76
N VAL A 4 8.86 -18.60 9.02
CA VAL A 4 8.52 -17.71 10.15
C VAL A 4 9.52 -16.57 10.32
N ASN A 5 10.79 -16.77 9.97
CA ASN A 5 11.83 -15.75 10.13
C ASN A 5 11.58 -14.55 9.23
N ARG A 6 10.96 -14.74 8.06
CA ARG A 6 10.59 -13.61 7.18
C ARG A 6 9.55 -12.71 7.82
N ALA A 7 8.55 -13.30 8.50
CA ALA A 7 7.53 -12.55 9.22
C ALA A 7 8.10 -11.82 10.44
N LEU A 8 8.95 -12.50 11.22
CA LEU A 8 9.64 -11.91 12.38
C LEU A 8 10.56 -10.74 11.96
N LYS A 9 11.31 -10.90 10.86
CA LYS A 9 12.23 -9.88 10.34
C LYS A 9 11.54 -8.55 10.02
N VAL A 10 10.29 -8.59 9.58
CA VAL A 10 9.52 -7.39 9.25
C VAL A 10 8.62 -6.93 10.40
N GLY A 11 8.68 -7.57 11.57
CA GLY A 11 7.79 -7.24 12.70
C GLY A 11 6.32 -7.44 12.38
N ALA A 12 5.97 -8.47 11.60
CA ALA A 12 4.57 -8.79 11.31
C ALA A 12 3.85 -9.30 12.57
N ASN A 13 2.65 -8.78 12.84
CA ASN A 13 1.78 -9.31 13.88
C ASN A 13 0.92 -10.48 13.34
N VAL A 14 0.08 -11.07 14.18
CA VAL A 14 -0.76 -12.22 13.80
C VAL A 14 -1.71 -11.93 12.64
N TYR A 15 -2.27 -10.71 12.54
CA TYR A 15 -3.18 -10.34 11.46
C TYR A 15 -2.45 -10.20 10.12
N HIS A 16 -1.25 -9.63 10.14
CA HIS A 16 -0.37 -9.55 8.97
C HIS A 16 -0.04 -10.93 8.42
N VAL A 17 0.37 -11.85 9.30
CA VAL A 17 0.66 -13.24 8.95
C VAL A 17 -0.58 -13.92 8.39
N TYR A 18 -1.72 -13.81 9.07
CA TYR A 18 -2.99 -14.40 8.64
C TYR A 18 -3.36 -13.95 7.21
N ILE A 19 -3.39 -12.65 6.94
CA ILE A 19 -3.78 -12.10 5.63
C ILE A 19 -2.80 -12.55 4.55
N ALA A 20 -1.49 -12.41 4.79
CA ALA A 20 -0.46 -12.74 3.80
C ALA A 20 -0.46 -14.25 3.48
N CYS A 21 -0.59 -15.12 4.48
CA CYS A 21 -0.63 -16.57 4.30
C CYS A 21 -1.92 -17.04 3.60
N VAL A 22 -3.09 -16.48 3.93
CA VAL A 22 -4.34 -16.82 3.24
C VAL A 22 -4.26 -16.45 1.77
N LEU A 23 -3.79 -15.23 1.45
CA LEU A 23 -3.60 -14.80 0.06
C LEU A 23 -2.59 -15.68 -0.70
N ALA A 24 -1.47 -16.01 -0.06
CA ALA A 24 -0.48 -16.92 -0.63
C ALA A 24 -1.09 -18.30 -0.91
N LYS A 25 -1.80 -18.88 0.06
CA LYS A 25 -2.33 -20.24 -0.07
C LYS A 25 -3.43 -20.34 -1.12
N LEU A 26 -4.35 -19.39 -1.15
CA LEU A 26 -5.39 -19.35 -2.17
C LEU A 26 -4.82 -19.13 -3.57
N ARG A 27 -3.68 -18.41 -3.69
CA ARG A 27 -2.95 -18.29 -4.96
C ARG A 27 -2.30 -19.61 -5.38
N GLU A 28 -1.67 -20.32 -4.45
CA GLU A 28 -1.10 -21.65 -4.69
C GLU A 28 -2.14 -22.69 -5.14
N LEU A 29 -3.34 -22.60 -4.59
CA LEU A 29 -4.48 -23.45 -4.95
C LEU A 29 -5.13 -23.07 -6.30
N GLY A 30 -4.64 -22.02 -6.97
CA GLY A 30 -5.19 -21.54 -8.25
C GLY A 30 -6.52 -20.78 -8.12
N MET A 31 -6.99 -20.51 -6.91
CA MET A 31 -8.27 -19.84 -6.65
C MET A 31 -8.20 -18.32 -6.86
N LEU A 32 -7.02 -17.72 -6.68
CA LEU A 32 -6.82 -16.28 -6.84
C LEU A 32 -6.01 -15.95 -8.08
N LYS A 33 -6.61 -15.23 -9.03
CA LYS A 33 -5.88 -14.48 -10.07
C LYS A 33 -5.61 -13.05 -9.58
N PHE A 34 -4.65 -12.35 -10.20
CA PHE A 34 -4.30 -11.00 -9.75
C PHE A 34 -5.48 -10.03 -9.81
N GLY A 35 -6.29 -10.10 -10.88
CA GLY A 35 -7.52 -9.29 -10.99
C GLY A 35 -8.45 -9.49 -9.79
N ILE A 36 -8.65 -10.74 -9.36
CA ILE A 36 -9.49 -11.07 -8.18
C ILE A 36 -8.89 -10.48 -6.90
N ILE A 37 -7.57 -10.66 -6.68
CA ILE A 37 -6.89 -10.07 -5.51
C ILE A 37 -7.06 -8.55 -5.49
N LYS A 38 -6.86 -7.90 -6.65
CA LYS A 38 -6.97 -6.46 -6.81
C LYS A 38 -8.39 -5.98 -6.52
N GLU A 39 -9.40 -6.58 -7.14
CA GLU A 39 -10.80 -6.18 -6.95
C GLU A 39 -11.29 -6.40 -5.52
N ALA A 40 -10.97 -7.55 -4.93
CA ALA A 40 -11.31 -7.84 -3.53
C ALA A 40 -10.62 -6.85 -2.58
N ALA A 41 -9.35 -6.55 -2.82
CA ALA A 41 -8.61 -5.56 -2.03
C ALA A 41 -9.18 -4.14 -2.21
N GLU A 42 -9.59 -3.77 -3.41
CA GLU A 42 -10.24 -2.47 -3.70
C GLU A 42 -11.58 -2.33 -2.95
N ALA A 43 -12.42 -3.36 -2.98
CA ALA A 43 -13.65 -3.39 -2.17
C ALA A 43 -13.36 -3.33 -0.66
N THR A 44 -12.32 -4.02 -0.21
CA THR A 44 -11.88 -3.99 1.20
C THR A 44 -11.41 -2.59 1.60
N GLY A 45 -10.61 -1.92 0.76
CA GLY A 45 -10.17 -0.54 1.00
C GLY A 45 -11.35 0.43 1.13
N ARG A 46 -12.36 0.30 0.28
CA ARG A 46 -13.62 1.09 0.40
C ARG A 46 -14.35 0.83 1.70
N SER A 47 -14.42 -0.42 2.14
CA SER A 47 -15.06 -0.79 3.41
C SER A 47 -14.32 -0.19 4.61
N VAL A 48 -12.98 -0.19 4.57
CA VAL A 48 -12.15 0.46 5.59
C VAL A 48 -12.37 1.97 5.58
N ALA A 49 -12.46 2.61 4.41
CA ALA A 49 -12.77 4.03 4.31
C ALA A 49 -14.13 4.39 4.94
N GLN A 50 -15.16 3.57 4.70
CA GLN A 50 -16.48 3.73 5.34
C GLN A 50 -16.40 3.58 6.85
N TYR A 51 -15.65 2.59 7.35
CA TYR A 51 -15.43 2.41 8.77
C TYR A 51 -14.74 3.62 9.40
N VAL A 52 -13.70 4.14 8.77
CA VAL A 52 -12.97 5.35 9.22
C VAL A 52 -13.89 6.58 9.23
N ALA A 53 -14.69 6.78 8.19
CA ALA A 53 -15.68 7.86 8.14
C ALA A 53 -16.75 7.72 9.24
N ALA A 54 -17.19 6.49 9.56
CA ALA A 54 -18.14 6.24 10.64
C ALA A 54 -17.58 6.54 12.04
N GLN A 55 -16.26 6.57 12.20
CA GLN A 55 -15.58 7.05 13.41
C GLN A 55 -15.46 8.58 13.46
N GLY A 56 -16.00 9.29 12.48
CA GLY A 56 -15.94 10.76 12.38
C GLY A 56 -14.59 11.29 11.89
N LEU A 57 -13.73 10.43 11.34
CA LEU A 57 -12.43 10.83 10.80
C LEU A 57 -12.59 11.32 9.36
N SER A 58 -11.93 12.45 9.06
CA SER A 58 -11.81 13.02 7.72
C SER A 58 -10.39 13.51 7.50
N PHE A 59 -9.90 13.44 6.27
CA PHE A 59 -8.52 13.82 5.94
C PHE A 59 -8.52 14.95 4.92
N GLY A 60 -7.60 15.89 5.08
CA GLY A 60 -7.38 17.00 4.15
C GLY A 60 -6.52 16.62 2.95
N SER A 61 -5.82 15.48 2.98
CA SER A 61 -4.95 15.07 1.87
C SER A 61 -4.82 13.54 1.71
N VAL A 62 -4.36 13.11 0.53
CA VAL A 62 -4.01 11.71 0.27
C VAL A 62 -2.84 11.26 1.16
N GLU A 63 -1.87 12.12 1.41
CA GLU A 63 -0.69 11.82 2.22
C GLU A 63 -1.07 11.57 3.67
N GLU A 64 -1.85 12.48 4.27
CA GLU A 64 -2.39 12.33 5.62
C GLU A 64 -3.23 11.03 5.76
N ALA A 65 -4.09 10.74 4.78
CA ALA A 65 -4.90 9.52 4.81
C ALA A 65 -4.03 8.25 4.78
N LEU A 66 -2.94 8.24 4.00
CA LEU A 66 -2.00 7.11 3.92
C LEU A 66 -1.14 6.98 5.19
N GLU A 67 -0.73 8.09 5.80
CA GLU A 67 -0.02 8.10 7.07
C GLU A 67 -0.88 7.50 8.19
N VAL A 68 -2.14 7.94 8.31
CA VAL A 68 -3.08 7.40 9.31
C VAL A 68 -3.40 5.94 9.03
N LEU A 69 -3.58 5.56 7.77
CA LEU A 69 -3.72 4.15 7.39
C LEU A 69 -2.51 3.34 7.85
N ASN A 70 -1.29 3.81 7.61
CA ASN A 70 -0.09 3.10 8.01
C ASN A 70 0.11 3.08 9.52
N ALA A 71 -0.30 4.13 10.24
CA ALA A 71 -0.27 4.15 11.70
C ALA A 71 -1.26 3.13 12.31
N ALA A 72 -2.44 3.00 11.72
CA ALA A 72 -3.48 2.09 12.20
C ALA A 72 -3.18 0.62 11.88
N PHE A 73 -2.76 0.34 10.64
CA PHE A 73 -2.55 -1.02 10.17
C PHE A 73 -1.09 -1.46 10.24
N GLY A 74 -0.13 -0.55 10.18
CA GLY A 74 1.28 -0.88 10.20
C GLY A 74 1.72 -1.68 8.98
N PHE A 75 1.19 -1.41 7.78
CA PHE A 75 1.48 -2.22 6.58
C PHE A 75 2.95 -2.18 6.14
N SER A 76 3.65 -1.08 6.40
CA SER A 76 5.06 -0.88 6.10
C SER A 76 5.67 0.03 7.15
N ASP A 77 6.99 0.01 7.34
CA ASP A 77 7.65 1.01 8.21
C ASP A 77 7.59 2.41 7.59
N GLU A 78 7.48 2.47 6.26
CA GLU A 78 7.37 3.72 5.51
C GLU A 78 6.45 3.55 4.30
N ILE A 79 5.54 4.50 4.12
CA ILE A 79 4.77 4.72 2.91
C ILE A 79 5.09 6.12 2.43
N ARG A 80 5.48 6.27 1.16
CA ARG A 80 5.73 7.58 0.54
C ARG A 80 4.72 7.84 -0.56
N LEU A 81 4.38 9.11 -0.74
CA LEU A 81 3.62 9.60 -1.87
C LEU A 81 4.52 10.46 -2.75
N ARG A 82 4.47 10.24 -4.07
CA ARG A 82 5.10 11.11 -5.06
C ARG A 82 4.05 11.53 -6.09
N ALA A 83 3.76 12.81 -6.16
CA ALA A 83 2.97 13.37 -7.25
C ALA A 83 3.89 13.73 -8.44
N ARG A 84 3.41 13.50 -9.65
CA ARG A 84 4.08 13.85 -10.89
C ARG A 84 3.29 14.91 -11.66
N GLU A 85 3.98 15.66 -12.51
CA GLU A 85 3.38 16.72 -13.33
C GLU A 85 2.34 16.18 -14.33
N ASP A 86 2.47 14.93 -14.78
CA ASP A 86 1.54 14.25 -15.70
C ASP A 86 0.24 13.76 -15.02
N GLY A 87 -0.06 14.23 -13.81
CA GLY A 87 -1.26 13.86 -13.07
C GLY A 87 -1.23 12.43 -12.52
N VAL A 88 -0.05 11.80 -12.48
CA VAL A 88 0.16 10.49 -11.86
C VAL A 88 0.56 10.68 -10.40
N ILE A 89 -0.01 9.87 -9.52
CA ILE A 89 0.50 9.68 -8.16
C ILE A 89 1.13 8.31 -8.03
N GLU A 90 2.21 8.24 -7.26
CA GLU A 90 2.94 7.02 -6.97
C GLU A 90 2.95 6.80 -5.46
N VAL A 91 2.39 5.66 -5.05
CA VAL A 91 2.38 5.22 -3.66
C VAL A 91 3.45 4.16 -3.51
N MET A 92 4.41 4.41 -2.64
CA MET A 92 5.62 3.62 -2.51
C MET A 92 5.70 2.98 -1.13
N PHE A 93 5.76 1.65 -1.11
CA PHE A 93 5.94 0.88 0.12
C PHE A 93 7.38 0.39 0.21
N HIS A 94 8.05 0.59 1.34
CA HIS A 94 9.40 0.08 1.52
C HIS A 94 9.41 -1.46 1.41
N LYS A 95 10.18 -2.00 0.44
CA LYS A 95 9.99 -3.40 0.00
C LYS A 95 10.31 -4.42 1.10
N ASN A 96 11.28 -4.08 1.95
CA ASN A 96 11.81 -5.01 2.96
C ASN A 96 11.01 -4.99 4.26
N THR A 97 10.02 -4.09 4.39
CA THR A 97 9.26 -3.90 5.64
C THR A 97 7.75 -4.02 5.43
N CYS A 98 7.30 -4.31 4.19
CA CYS A 98 5.90 -4.59 3.90
C CYS A 98 5.43 -5.88 4.59
N LYS A 99 4.53 -5.73 5.57
CA LYS A 99 4.04 -6.79 6.46
C LYS A 99 2.88 -7.60 5.88
N ILE A 100 2.22 -7.12 4.83
CA ILE A 100 1.10 -7.83 4.18
C ILE A 100 1.47 -8.44 2.82
N CYS A 101 2.76 -8.50 2.49
CA CYS A 101 3.23 -9.05 1.22
C CYS A 101 3.08 -10.58 1.20
N PRO A 102 2.26 -11.16 0.29
CA PRO A 102 2.10 -12.62 0.23
C PRO A 102 3.40 -13.37 -0.09
N ARG A 103 4.38 -12.71 -0.71
CA ARG A 103 5.70 -13.30 -0.97
C ARG A 103 6.62 -13.22 0.24
N ASN A 104 6.76 -12.03 0.82
CA ASN A 104 7.69 -11.79 1.91
C ASN A 104 7.21 -12.47 3.20
N VAL A 105 5.94 -12.30 3.54
CA VAL A 105 5.36 -12.83 4.78
C VAL A 105 4.61 -14.14 4.54
N GLY A 106 3.84 -14.22 3.45
CA GLY A 106 3.01 -15.40 3.15
C GLY A 106 3.74 -16.60 2.55
N GLY A 107 5.00 -16.44 2.11
CA GLY A 107 5.80 -17.52 1.52
C GLY A 107 5.42 -17.92 0.08
N LEU A 108 4.67 -17.07 -0.64
CA LEU A 108 4.25 -17.32 -2.02
C LEU A 108 5.43 -17.33 -3.01
N GLU A 109 5.67 -18.50 -3.62
CA GLU A 109 6.71 -18.68 -4.63
C GLU A 109 6.20 -18.57 -6.08
N LEU A 110 4.89 -18.81 -6.32
CA LEU A 110 4.34 -18.79 -7.67
C LEU A 110 4.60 -17.45 -8.38
N PRO A 111 4.95 -17.45 -9.69
CA PRO A 111 5.24 -16.22 -10.42
C PRO A 111 4.00 -15.34 -10.63
N GLY A 112 4.24 -14.09 -11.03
CA GLY A 112 3.21 -13.11 -11.38
C GLY A 112 2.75 -12.21 -10.22
N PRO A 113 1.83 -11.27 -10.48
CA PRO A 113 1.45 -10.28 -9.48
C PRO A 113 0.48 -10.84 -8.42
N ALA A 114 0.69 -10.43 -7.17
CA ALA A 114 -0.09 -10.84 -6.01
C ALA A 114 -0.21 -9.74 -4.92
N CYS A 115 0.21 -8.51 -5.22
CA CYS A 115 0.21 -7.42 -4.23
C CYS A 115 -1.22 -6.92 -3.98
N PRO A 116 -1.76 -7.02 -2.75
CA PRO A 116 -3.09 -6.51 -2.43
C PRO A 116 -3.15 -4.97 -2.35
N ASN A 117 -2.02 -4.31 -2.05
CA ASN A 117 -1.96 -2.85 -1.91
C ASN A 117 -2.37 -2.09 -3.18
N VAL A 118 -2.29 -2.72 -4.35
CA VAL A 118 -2.70 -2.10 -5.63
C VAL A 118 -4.18 -1.76 -5.64
N GLY A 119 -5.03 -2.71 -5.21
CA GLY A 119 -6.46 -2.46 -5.08
C GLY A 119 -6.79 -1.70 -3.81
N PHE A 120 -6.19 -2.11 -2.69
CA PHE A 120 -6.53 -1.59 -1.37
C PHE A 120 -6.36 -0.07 -1.27
N VAL A 121 -5.20 0.45 -1.69
CA VAL A 121 -4.90 1.89 -1.63
C VAL A 121 -5.89 2.69 -2.47
N LYS A 122 -6.15 2.24 -3.70
CA LYS A 122 -7.16 2.86 -4.57
C LYS A 122 -8.53 2.90 -3.89
N GLY A 123 -9.01 1.75 -3.44
CA GLY A 123 -10.32 1.65 -2.82
C GLY A 123 -10.47 2.52 -1.56
N TYR A 124 -9.42 2.57 -0.74
CA TYR A 124 -9.39 3.41 0.46
C TYR A 124 -9.46 4.91 0.12
N LEU A 125 -8.59 5.39 -0.77
CA LEU A 125 -8.54 6.81 -1.14
C LEU A 125 -9.82 7.27 -1.89
N GLU A 126 -10.35 6.43 -2.76
CA GLU A 126 -11.62 6.70 -3.45
C GLU A 126 -12.81 6.64 -2.50
N GLY A 127 -12.80 5.70 -1.54
CA GLY A 127 -13.85 5.55 -0.53
C GLY A 127 -13.92 6.72 0.43
N LEU A 128 -12.78 7.36 0.72
CA LEU A 128 -12.70 8.62 1.48
C LEU A 128 -13.11 9.85 0.66
N GLY A 129 -13.36 9.69 -0.64
CA GLY A 129 -13.73 10.79 -1.53
C GLY A 129 -12.59 11.78 -1.80
N LEU A 130 -11.32 11.38 -1.64
CA LEU A 130 -10.16 12.26 -1.82
C LEU A 130 -9.78 12.41 -3.30
N VAL A 131 -9.82 11.32 -4.05
CA VAL A 131 -9.40 11.23 -5.46
C VAL A 131 -10.15 10.12 -6.18
N LYS A 132 -10.24 10.19 -7.52
CA LYS A 132 -10.57 9.05 -8.39
C LYS A 132 -9.33 8.61 -9.15
N LEU A 133 -9.06 7.31 -9.15
CA LEU A 133 -7.79 6.76 -9.61
C LEU A 133 -8.00 5.69 -10.68
N LYS A 134 -7.10 5.66 -11.66
CA LYS A 134 -6.96 4.53 -12.58
C LYS A 134 -5.56 3.95 -12.43
N GLU A 135 -5.46 2.66 -12.16
CA GLU A 135 -4.17 1.99 -12.05
C GLU A 135 -3.41 2.06 -13.38
N LYS A 136 -2.10 2.35 -13.31
CA LYS A 136 -1.24 2.48 -14.49
C LYS A 136 -0.30 1.28 -14.61
N PHE A 137 -0.79 0.21 -15.23
CA PHE A 137 -0.03 -0.97 -15.59
C PHE A 137 -0.70 -1.73 -16.74
N ASP A 138 0.06 -2.59 -17.41
CA ASP A 138 -0.42 -3.48 -18.46
C ASP A 138 0.27 -4.84 -18.35
N VAL A 139 -0.37 -5.77 -17.64
CA VAL A 139 0.19 -7.11 -17.42
C VAL A 139 0.31 -7.89 -18.73
N LEU A 140 -0.54 -7.61 -19.74
CA LEU A 140 -0.52 -8.31 -21.03
C LEU A 140 0.69 -7.88 -21.86
N ASN A 141 1.07 -6.61 -21.76
CA ASN A 141 2.26 -6.05 -22.41
C ASN A 141 3.51 -6.07 -21.52
N GLY A 142 3.51 -6.84 -20.42
CA GLY A 142 4.67 -7.06 -19.56
C GLY A 142 4.95 -5.95 -18.55
N GLU A 143 4.09 -4.95 -18.42
CA GLU A 143 4.20 -3.91 -17.41
C GLU A 143 3.62 -4.39 -16.06
N PRO A 144 4.45 -4.57 -15.01
CA PRO A 144 3.96 -5.10 -13.75
C PRO A 144 3.13 -4.05 -13.00
N PRO A 145 2.13 -4.47 -12.19
CA PRO A 145 1.32 -3.56 -11.38
C PRO A 145 2.10 -2.93 -10.22
N VAL A 146 3.29 -3.44 -9.92
CA VAL A 146 4.20 -2.92 -8.90
C VAL A 146 5.61 -2.95 -9.48
N LYS A 147 6.27 -1.79 -9.55
CA LYS A 147 7.69 -1.68 -9.97
C LYS A 147 8.58 -1.64 -8.74
N GLN A 148 9.72 -2.32 -8.77
CA GLN A 148 10.74 -2.20 -7.72
C GLN A 148 11.76 -1.14 -8.11
N GLN A 149 11.88 -0.07 -7.31
CA GLN A 149 12.80 1.03 -7.57
C GLN A 149 13.34 1.57 -6.23
N ASP A 150 14.66 1.75 -6.13
CA ASP A 150 15.33 2.40 -4.98
C ASP A 150 14.94 1.86 -3.60
N GLY A 151 14.67 0.55 -3.50
CA GLY A 151 14.25 -0.11 -2.26
C GLY A 151 12.74 -0.10 -1.99
N TYR A 152 11.93 0.43 -2.91
CA TYR A 152 10.48 0.54 -2.79
C TYR A 152 9.74 -0.33 -3.81
N CYS A 153 8.54 -0.75 -3.42
CA CYS A 153 7.48 -1.22 -4.29
C CYS A 153 6.60 -0.03 -4.66
N VAL A 154 6.68 0.42 -5.91
CA VAL A 154 6.01 1.60 -6.45
C VAL A 154 4.74 1.19 -7.17
N ILE A 155 3.61 1.77 -6.78
CA ILE A 155 2.30 1.61 -7.41
C ILE A 155 1.88 2.95 -8.02
N SER A 156 1.65 2.99 -9.33
CA SER A 156 1.31 4.21 -10.06
C SER A 156 -0.18 4.27 -10.38
N TYR A 157 -0.79 5.42 -10.14
CA TYR A 157 -2.19 5.71 -10.44
C TYR A 157 -2.31 7.00 -11.23
N GLN A 158 -3.06 6.98 -12.34
CA GLN A 158 -3.54 8.20 -12.98
C GLN A 158 -4.65 8.80 -12.13
N VAL A 159 -4.53 10.09 -11.78
CA VAL A 159 -5.63 10.83 -11.18
C VAL A 159 -6.62 11.21 -12.27
N LEU A 160 -7.87 10.75 -12.12
CA LEU A 160 -8.98 11.07 -13.02
C LEU A 160 -9.75 12.30 -12.52
N GLU A 161 -10.02 12.35 -11.22
CA GLU A 161 -10.75 13.44 -10.58
C GLU A 161 -10.16 13.72 -9.20
N ARG A 162 -10.22 14.97 -8.77
CA ARG A 162 -9.86 15.39 -7.41
C ARG A 162 -11.14 15.62 -6.61
N GLY A 163 -11.22 15.04 -5.42
CA GLY A 163 -12.32 15.28 -4.51
C GLY A 163 -12.15 16.57 -3.69
N ALA A 164 -13.14 16.88 -2.87
CA ALA A 164 -13.28 18.15 -2.14
C ALA A 164 -12.15 18.45 -1.12
N GLY A 165 -11.20 17.55 -0.90
CA GLY A 165 -10.05 17.75 0.01
C GLY A 165 -8.85 18.46 -0.63
N LEU A 166 -8.75 18.56 -1.96
CA LEU A 166 -7.52 19.02 -2.63
C LEU A 166 -7.44 20.52 -2.94
N GLU A 167 -8.41 21.34 -2.53
CA GLU A 167 -8.40 22.80 -2.80
C GLU A 167 -7.41 23.59 -1.92
N LYS A 168 -6.77 22.99 -0.90
CA LYS A 168 -6.01 23.76 0.11
C LYS A 168 -4.52 23.44 0.27
N ALA A 169 -3.94 22.48 -0.44
CA ALA A 169 -2.52 22.16 -0.29
C ALA A 169 -1.73 22.46 -1.58
N PRO A 170 -0.74 23.39 -1.55
CA PRO A 170 0.27 23.43 -2.60
C PRO A 170 1.01 22.08 -2.60
N ILE A 171 1.28 21.55 -3.80
CA ILE A 171 2.08 20.34 -3.98
C ILE A 171 3.45 20.62 -3.37
N GLN A 172 3.71 20.09 -2.17
CA GLN A 172 5.06 20.10 -1.62
C GLN A 172 5.85 19.01 -2.35
N ILE A 173 6.71 19.44 -3.27
CA ILE A 173 7.76 18.61 -3.83
C ILE A 173 8.73 18.30 -2.67
N LEU A 174 8.56 17.16 -2.01
CA LEU A 174 9.50 16.74 -0.97
C LEU A 174 10.77 16.22 -1.63
N THR A 175 11.85 16.99 -1.47
CA THR A 175 13.22 16.50 -1.62
C THR A 175 13.54 15.46 -0.53
N PRO A 176 14.51 14.55 -0.74
CA PRO A 176 14.79 13.46 0.19
C PRO A 176 15.11 13.99 1.60
N SER A 177 14.28 13.63 2.58
CA SER A 177 14.52 14.00 3.97
C SER A 177 15.83 13.39 4.46
N ALA A 178 16.70 14.24 5.03
CA ALA A 178 17.97 13.83 5.60
C ALA A 178 17.72 12.86 6.78
N LYS A 179 18.48 11.76 6.79
CA LYS A 179 18.43 10.71 7.81
C LYS A 179 18.42 11.30 9.23
N ALA A 180 17.39 10.99 10.01
CA ALA A 180 17.43 11.22 11.46
C ALA A 180 18.51 10.33 12.09
N ALA A 181 19.37 10.94 12.90
CA ALA A 181 20.40 10.25 13.67
C ALA A 181 19.75 9.37 14.75
N PRO A 182 20.35 8.22 15.10
CA PRO A 182 19.80 7.32 16.11
C PRO A 182 19.89 7.95 17.51
N VAL A 183 18.76 7.99 18.21
CA VAL A 183 18.67 8.34 19.63
C VAL A 183 19.31 7.21 20.44
N LYS A 184 20.36 7.52 21.21
CA LYS A 184 20.94 6.58 22.19
C LYS A 184 20.02 6.48 23.41
N PRO A 185 19.72 5.29 23.92
CA PRO A 185 19.01 5.15 25.19
C PRO A 185 19.93 5.52 26.35
N THR A 186 19.50 6.47 27.18
CA THR A 186 20.03 6.69 28.53
C THR A 186 19.44 5.64 29.45
N LEU A 187 20.29 4.78 30.01
CA LEU A 187 19.95 3.88 31.10
C LEU A 187 20.07 4.67 32.41
N SER A 188 19.00 4.67 33.20
CA SER A 188 18.96 5.08 34.61
C SER A 188 18.88 3.84 35.48
#